data_AF-Q2GQN2-F1
#
_entry.id   AF-Q2GQN2-F1
#
_cell.length_a   1.000
_cell.length_b   1.000
_cell.length_c   1.000
_cell.angle_alpha   90.00
_cell.angle_beta   90.00
_cell.angle_gamma   90.00
#
_symmetry.space_group_name_H-M   'P 1'
#
loop_
_entity.id
_entity.type
_entity.pdbx_description
1 polymer ?
#
loop_
_entity_poly.entity_id
_entity_poly.type
_entity_poly.pdbx_seq_one_letter_code
_entity_poly.pdbx_strand_id
1 'polypeptide(L)'
;MAKTLEKTLARAAFFQNAVQENGDEPLALEAVQTKINEFVHQYDEEYEEVKKTRRAGRPASAKEDLLKMKISALEKEHRDGFYLPDLTVDANVQLLSRFEGSWSYLTSLSWVKVSAAGNVKPSSFPPQGL
;
A
#
# COMPACT_ATOMS: atom_id res chain seq x y z
N MET A 1 -13.26 -6.46 -10.94
CA MET A 1 -12.92 -5.06 -11.26
C MET A 1 -13.12 -4.13 -10.06
N ALA A 2 -14.31 -4.00 -9.46
CA ALA A 2 -14.58 -3.06 -8.36
C ALA A 2 -13.61 -3.16 -7.16
N LYS A 3 -13.35 -4.37 -6.65
CA LYS A 3 -12.42 -4.59 -5.51
C LYS A 3 -10.97 -4.18 -5.78
N THR A 4 -10.52 -4.20 -7.04
CA THR A 4 -9.17 -3.75 -7.41
C THR A 4 -9.10 -2.24 -7.45
N LEU A 5 -10.18 -1.58 -7.91
CA LEU A 5 -10.27 -0.13 -7.90
C LEU A 5 -10.18 0.43 -6.48
N GLU A 6 -11.01 -0.09 -5.58
CA GLU A 6 -11.04 0.33 -4.17
C GLU A 6 -9.67 0.19 -3.49
N LYS A 7 -8.97 -0.92 -3.76
CA LYS A 7 -7.63 -1.16 -3.21
C LYS A 7 -6.61 -0.13 -3.68
N THR A 8 -6.58 0.21 -4.97
CA THR A 8 -5.60 1.17 -5.47
C THR A 8 -5.92 2.60 -5.02
N LEU A 9 -7.20 2.96 -4.90
CA LEU A 9 -7.61 4.25 -4.34
C LEU A 9 -7.20 4.36 -2.87
N ALA A 10 -7.47 3.34 -2.06
CA ALA A 10 -7.05 3.31 -0.64
C ALA A 10 -5.52 3.37 -0.50
N ARG A 11 -4.79 2.69 -1.38
CA ARG A 11 -3.33 2.75 -1.44
C ARG A 11 -2.83 4.18 -1.74
N ALA A 12 -3.37 4.82 -2.77
CA ALA A 12 -2.99 6.18 -3.12
C ALA A 12 -3.30 7.15 -1.97
N ALA A 13 -4.45 7.01 -1.32
CA ALA A 13 -4.82 7.82 -0.15
C ALA A 13 -3.85 7.63 1.03
N PHE A 14 -3.43 6.39 1.31
CA PHE A 14 -2.45 6.14 2.38
C PHE A 14 -1.12 6.87 2.11
N PHE A 15 -0.58 6.76 0.89
CA PHE A 15 0.69 7.39 0.56
C PHE A 15 0.57 8.91 0.35
N GLN A 16 -0.61 9.41 -0.02
CA GLN A 16 -0.91 10.84 0.00
C GLN A 16 -0.79 11.40 1.42
N ASN A 17 -1.38 10.73 2.42
CA ASN A 17 -1.26 11.16 3.81
C ASN A 17 0.20 11.21 4.26
N ALA A 18 1.01 10.20 3.88
CA ALA A 18 2.44 10.18 4.20
C ALA A 18 3.22 11.36 3.59
N VAL A 19 2.85 11.79 2.39
CA VAL A 19 3.42 12.97 1.72
C VAL A 19 2.97 14.27 2.38
N GLN A 20 1.69 14.38 2.74
CA GLN A 20 1.15 15.55 3.43
C GLN A 20 1.74 15.71 4.84
N GLU A 21 1.95 14.62 5.56
CA GLU A 21 2.69 14.59 6.83
C GLU A 21 4.14 15.07 6.68
N ASN A 22 4.72 14.90 5.49
CA ASN A 22 6.06 15.38 5.11
C ASN A 22 6.04 16.80 4.48
N GLY A 23 4.95 17.55 4.62
CA GLY A 23 4.86 18.93 4.12
C GLY A 23 4.76 19.03 2.60
N ASP A 24 4.22 18.01 1.93
CA ASP A 24 4.13 17.91 0.47
C ASP A 24 5.49 17.93 -0.24
N GLU A 25 6.55 17.47 0.44
CA GLU A 25 7.90 17.33 -0.12
C GLU A 25 8.23 15.86 -0.47
N PRO A 26 9.14 15.61 -1.44
CA PRO A 26 9.66 14.28 -1.73
C PRO A 26 10.20 13.54 -0.50
N LEU A 27 9.87 12.25 -0.41
CA LEU A 27 10.40 11.37 0.62
C LEU A 27 11.74 10.77 0.18
N ALA A 28 12.69 10.69 1.12
CA ALA A 28 13.86 9.85 0.94
C ALA A 28 13.46 8.37 0.86
N LEU A 29 14.25 7.56 0.14
CA LEU A 29 13.95 6.14 -0.07
C LEU A 29 13.74 5.35 1.23
N GLU A 30 14.50 5.66 2.28
CA GLU A 30 14.35 5.04 3.61
C GLU A 30 12.97 5.34 4.24
N ALA A 31 12.47 6.57 4.08
CA ALA A 31 11.15 6.96 4.54
C ALA A 31 10.05 6.26 3.72
N VAL A 32 10.26 6.12 2.40
CA VAL A 32 9.37 5.34 1.53
C VAL A 32 9.30 3.88 1.99
N GLN A 33 10.44 3.24 2.27
CA GLN A 33 10.46 1.87 2.79
C GLN A 33 9.75 1.74 4.15
N THR A 34 9.91 2.73 5.03
CA THR A 34 9.20 2.78 6.32
C THR A 34 7.69 2.83 6.11
N LYS A 35 7.20 3.68 5.21
CA LYS A 35 5.77 3.78 4.87
C LYS A 35 5.22 2.55 4.16
N ILE A 36 6.02 1.89 3.32
CA ILE A 36 5.67 0.58 2.75
C ILE A 36 5.50 -0.45 3.87
N ASN A 37 6.41 -0.49 4.83
CA ASN A 37 6.33 -1.42 5.97
C ASN A 37 5.08 -1.17 6.82
N GLU A 38 4.77 0.09 7.15
CA GLU A 38 3.52 0.46 7.83
C GLU A 38 2.28 -0.04 7.07
N PHE A 39 2.22 0.16 5.75
CA PHE A 39 1.10 -0.30 4.94
C PHE A 39 1.00 -1.84 4.89
N VAL A 40 2.12 -2.54 4.77
CA VAL A 40 2.15 -4.01 4.69
C VAL A 40 1.62 -4.65 5.97
N HIS A 41 1.96 -4.06 7.12
CA HIS A 41 1.60 -4.55 8.44
C HIS A 41 0.30 -3.97 9.02
N GLN A 42 -0.49 -3.24 8.21
CA GLN A 42 -1.70 -2.55 8.66
C GLN A 42 -2.79 -3.47 9.27
N TYR A 43 -2.73 -4.78 9.01
CA TYR A 43 -3.72 -5.77 9.47
C TYR A 43 -3.23 -6.63 10.63
N ASP A 44 -1.97 -6.48 11.05
CA ASP A 44 -1.34 -7.39 12.02
C ASP A 44 -2.01 -7.30 13.39
N GLU A 45 -2.33 -6.08 13.84
CA GLU A 45 -3.02 -5.86 15.11
C GLU A 45 -4.41 -6.49 15.11
N GLU A 46 -5.22 -6.21 14.08
CA GLU A 46 -6.57 -6.78 13.94
C GLU A 46 -6.53 -8.31 13.85
N TYR A 47 -5.53 -8.88 13.16
CA TYR A 47 -5.33 -10.31 13.08
C TYR A 47 -5.03 -10.94 14.44
N GLU A 48 -4.12 -10.35 15.22
CA GLU A 48 -3.77 -10.84 16.55
C GLU A 48 -4.94 -10.70 17.55
N GLU A 49 -5.75 -9.65 17.44
CA GLU A 49 -6.98 -9.51 18.23
C GLU A 49 -7.99 -10.64 17.93
N VAL A 50 -8.29 -10.86 16.64
CA VAL A 50 -9.22 -11.92 16.22
C VAL A 50 -8.72 -13.28 16.70
N LYS A 51 -7.42 -13.55 16.56
CA LYS A 51 -6.78 -14.79 17.01
C LYS A 51 -6.82 -14.97 18.53
N LYS A 52 -6.65 -13.90 19.33
CA LYS A 52 -6.77 -13.95 20.80
C LYS A 52 -8.19 -14.24 21.27
N THR A 53 -9.21 -13.73 20.56
CA THR A 53 -10.62 -14.00 20.90
C THR A 53 -11.07 -15.44 20.58
N ARG A 54 -10.25 -16.19 19.84
CA ARG A 54 -10.52 -17.59 19.50
C ARG A 54 -10.28 -18.50 20.71
N ARG A 55 -11.36 -19.10 21.23
CA ARG A 55 -11.26 -20.15 22.26
C ARG A 55 -10.54 -21.39 21.70
N ALA A 56 -9.76 -22.05 22.54
CA ALA A 56 -9.04 -23.27 22.19
C ALA A 56 -10.00 -24.32 21.58
N GLY A 57 -9.60 -24.93 20.47
CA GLY A 57 -10.37 -25.98 19.77
C GLY A 57 -11.37 -25.49 18.71
N ARG A 58 -11.59 -24.18 18.54
CA ARG A 58 -12.44 -23.65 17.44
C ARG A 58 -11.60 -23.43 16.17
N PRO A 59 -12.08 -23.80 14.97
CA PRO A 59 -11.43 -23.42 13.72
C PRO A 59 -11.37 -21.89 13.57
N ALA A 60 -10.46 -21.43 12.69
CA ALA A 60 -10.32 -20.01 12.36
C ALA A 60 -11.66 -19.45 11.85
N SER A 61 -11.91 -18.18 12.18
CA SER A 61 -13.11 -17.50 11.67
C SER A 61 -12.90 -17.06 10.22
N ALA A 62 -13.98 -16.85 9.47
CA ALA A 62 -13.88 -16.28 8.12
C ALA A 62 -13.16 -14.92 8.09
N LYS A 63 -13.26 -14.14 9.19
CA LYS A 63 -12.53 -12.88 9.36
C LYS A 63 -11.03 -13.13 9.52
N GLU A 64 -10.65 -14.10 10.35
CA GLU A 64 -9.24 -14.51 10.56
C GLU A 64 -8.61 -14.98 9.24
N ASP A 65 -9.30 -15.83 8.48
CA ASP A 65 -8.81 -16.31 7.18
C ASP A 65 -8.64 -15.17 6.19
N LEU A 66 -9.60 -14.24 6.12
CA LEU A 66 -9.51 -13.08 5.24
C LEU A 66 -8.33 -12.16 5.60
N LEU A 67 -8.10 -11.90 6.88
CA LEU A 67 -6.98 -11.08 7.34
C LEU A 67 -5.65 -11.75 7.00
N LYS A 68 -5.53 -13.05 7.25
CA LYS A 68 -4.34 -13.84 6.89
C LYS A 68 -4.06 -13.79 5.38
N MET A 69 -5.10 -13.91 4.55
CA MET A 69 -4.95 -13.77 3.09
C MET A 69 -4.48 -12.38 2.68
N LYS A 70 -4.99 -11.31 3.30
CA LYS A 70 -4.56 -9.93 3.02
C LYS A 70 -3.11 -9.69 3.41
N ILE A 71 -2.71 -10.10 4.62
CA ILE A 71 -1.33 -10.00 5.12
C ILE A 71 -0.38 -10.72 4.17
N SER A 72 -0.66 -11.99 3.86
CA SER A 72 0.19 -12.79 2.98
C SER A 72 0.32 -12.19 1.57
N ALA A 73 -0.73 -11.58 1.04
CA ALA A 73 -0.68 -10.90 -0.25
C ALA A 73 0.21 -9.65 -0.21
N LEU A 74 0.11 -8.83 0.85
CA LEU A 74 0.92 -7.63 1.02
C LEU A 74 2.40 -7.97 1.25
N GLU A 75 2.70 -8.96 2.09
CA GLU A 75 4.08 -9.43 2.31
C GLU A 75 4.70 -10.00 1.04
N LYS A 76 3.93 -10.75 0.26
CA LYS A 76 4.37 -11.25 -1.05
C LYS A 76 4.66 -10.08 -2.00
N GLU A 77 3.76 -9.11 -2.09
CA GLU A 77 3.95 -7.93 -2.93
C GLU A 77 5.19 -7.13 -2.50
N HIS A 78 5.39 -6.92 -1.20
CA HIS A 78 6.55 -6.20 -0.67
C HIS A 78 7.88 -6.86 -1.04
N ARG A 79 7.94 -8.19 -0.92
CA ARG A 79 9.11 -8.98 -1.34
C ARG A 79 9.37 -8.89 -2.84
N ASP A 80 8.32 -8.98 -3.66
CA ASP A 80 8.44 -9.05 -5.12
C ASP A 80 8.62 -7.64 -5.77
N GLY A 81 8.30 -6.58 -5.03
CA GLY A 81 8.36 -5.19 -5.46
C GLY A 81 7.03 -4.48 -5.26
N PHE A 82 6.92 -3.71 -4.19
CA PHE A 82 5.70 -3.05 -3.76
C PHE A 82 5.31 -1.93 -4.71
N TYR A 83 4.10 -2.00 -5.28
CA TYR A 83 3.62 -1.02 -6.25
C TYR A 83 3.05 0.22 -5.56
N LEU A 84 3.48 1.43 -5.91
CA LEU A 84 2.97 2.67 -5.31
C LEU A 84 3.24 3.89 -6.21
N PRO A 85 2.59 5.04 -5.97
CA PRO A 85 3.01 6.30 -6.60
C PRO A 85 4.46 6.60 -6.25
N ASP A 86 5.23 7.17 -7.17
CA ASP A 86 6.61 7.57 -6.88
C ASP A 86 6.64 8.76 -5.89
N LEU A 87 7.09 8.51 -4.67
CA LEU A 87 7.14 9.54 -3.62
C LEU A 87 8.48 10.29 -3.59
N THR A 88 9.40 9.96 -4.49
CA THR A 88 10.76 10.53 -4.53
C THR A 88 10.90 11.67 -5.55
N VAL A 89 9.87 11.88 -6.37
CA VAL A 89 9.84 12.90 -7.43
C VAL A 89 8.87 14.01 -7.05
N ASP A 90 9.39 15.24 -6.91
CA ASP A 90 8.62 16.43 -6.50
C ASP A 90 7.36 16.63 -7.34
N ALA A 91 7.47 16.66 -8.67
CA ALA A 91 6.31 16.83 -9.54
C ALA A 91 5.22 15.77 -9.31
N ASN A 92 5.60 14.53 -8.96
CA ASN A 92 4.64 13.47 -8.68
C ASN A 92 3.99 13.61 -7.30
N VAL A 93 4.78 14.02 -6.31
CA VAL A 93 4.32 14.33 -4.96
C VAL A 93 3.29 15.48 -4.98
N GLN A 94 3.56 16.55 -5.74
CA GLN A 94 2.62 17.66 -5.90
C GLN A 94 1.30 17.28 -6.57
N LEU A 95 1.31 16.25 -7.43
CA LEU A 95 0.09 15.68 -7.99
C LEU A 95 -0.62 14.82 -6.95
N LEU A 96 0.11 13.93 -6.27
CA LEU A 96 -0.47 13.03 -5.27
C LEU A 96 -1.10 13.80 -4.10
N SER A 97 -0.51 14.91 -3.65
CA SER A 97 -1.05 15.73 -2.56
C SER A 97 -2.45 16.28 -2.86
N ARG A 98 -2.78 16.44 -4.14
CA ARG A 98 -4.08 16.94 -4.64
C ARG A 98 -5.06 15.84 -5.04
N PHE A 99 -4.72 14.57 -4.78
CA PHE A 99 -5.59 13.46 -5.10
C PHE A 99 -6.86 13.48 -4.23
N GLU A 100 -8.04 13.44 -4.86
CA GLU A 100 -9.34 13.50 -4.15
C GLU A 100 -10.15 12.19 -4.28
N GLY A 101 -9.47 11.06 -4.50
CA GLY A 101 -10.16 9.76 -4.60
C GLY A 101 -10.65 9.40 -6.01
N SER A 102 -10.27 10.15 -7.05
CA SER A 102 -10.69 9.87 -8.43
C SER A 102 -9.77 8.88 -9.15
N TRP A 103 -10.33 7.77 -9.66
CA TRP A 103 -9.59 6.78 -10.44
C TRP A 103 -8.91 7.36 -11.68
N SER A 104 -9.58 8.26 -12.40
CA SER A 104 -9.00 8.88 -13.60
C SER A 104 -7.79 9.75 -13.25
N TYR A 105 -7.77 10.35 -12.05
CA TYR A 105 -6.65 11.15 -11.57
C TYR A 105 -5.38 10.32 -11.38
N LEU A 106 -5.51 9.06 -10.95
CA LEU A 106 -4.37 8.15 -10.76
C LEU A 106 -3.58 7.88 -12.05
N THR A 107 -4.17 8.12 -13.23
CA THR A 107 -3.48 8.01 -14.53
C THR A 107 -2.45 9.12 -14.76
N SER A 108 -2.56 10.25 -14.04
CA SER A 108 -1.61 11.37 -14.11
C SER A 108 -0.36 11.16 -13.25
N LEU A 109 -0.42 10.21 -12.31
CA LEU A 109 0.69 9.90 -11.43
C LEU A 109 1.68 8.95 -12.12
N SER A 110 2.96 9.14 -11.81
CA SER A 110 3.99 8.13 -12.03
C SER A 110 3.97 7.10 -10.90
N TRP A 111 4.19 5.84 -11.28
CA TRP A 111 4.14 4.70 -10.38
C TRP A 111 5.45 3.92 -10.46
N VAL A 112 5.84 3.32 -9.34
CA VAL A 112 7.06 2.53 -9.21
C VAL A 112 6.77 1.23 -8.48
N LYS A 113 7.67 0.27 -8.61
CA LYS A 113 7.83 -0.88 -7.72
C LYS A 113 9.08 -0.69 -6.90
N VAL A 114 8.94 -0.74 -5.58
CA VAL A 114 10.06 -0.66 -4.63
C VAL A 114 10.22 -2.02 -3.96
N SER A 115 11.37 -2.66 -4.14
CA SER A 115 11.65 -3.93 -3.46
C SER A 115 12.10 -3.70 -2.01
N ALA A 116 12.00 -4.74 -1.18
CA ALA A 116 12.56 -4.73 0.18
C ALA A 116 14.07 -4.39 0.23
N ALA A 117 14.81 -4.59 -0.87
CA ALA A 117 16.21 -4.21 -0.99
C ALA A 117 16.44 -2.73 -1.40
N GLY A 118 15.38 -1.95 -1.59
CA GLY A 118 15.43 -0.54 -1.99
C GLY A 118 15.56 -0.30 -3.48
N ASN A 119 15.45 -1.35 -4.31
CA ASN A 119 15.49 -1.17 -5.76
C ASN A 119 14.17 -0.56 -6.25
N VAL A 120 14.26 0.61 -6.89
CA VAL A 120 13.12 1.30 -7.50
C VAL A 120 13.07 0.97 -8.99
N LYS A 121 11.92 0.53 -9.47
CA LYS A 121 11.67 0.28 -10.90
C LYS A 121 10.41 1.02 -11.36
N PRO A 122 10.44 1.76 -12.47
CA PRO A 122 9.23 2.34 -13.05
C PRO A 122 8.15 1.29 -13.30
N SER A 123 6.90 1.67 -13.11
CA SER A 123 5.73 0.85 -13.35
C SER A 123 4.63 1.64 -14.03
N SER A 124 3.63 0.95 -14.56
CA SER A 124 2.54 1.57 -15.32
C SER A 124 1.22 1.45 -14.55
N PHE A 125 0.36 2.45 -14.73
CA PHE A 125 -1.03 2.43 -14.30
C PHE A 125 -1.95 2.22 -15.51
N PRO A 126 -3.04 1.43 -15.40
CA PRO A 126 -3.38 0.62 -14.24
C PRO A 126 -2.40 -0.56 -14.07
N PRO A 127 -2.24 -1.07 -12.84
CA PRO A 127 -1.34 -2.19 -12.60
C PRO A 127 -1.80 -3.41 -13.39
N GLN A 128 -0.92 -3.94 -14.25
CA GLN A 128 -1.18 -5.18 -14.98
C GLN A 128 -0.82 -6.37 -14.09
N GLY A 129 -1.81 -7.21 -13.78
CA GLY A 129 -1.59 -8.51 -13.12
C GLY A 129 -1.23 -8.46 -11.64
N LEU A 130 -1.73 -7.47 -10.88
CA LEU A 130 -1.75 -7.50 -9.41
C LEU A 130 -2.79 -8.49 -8.86
#